data_AF-A0A379EYX7-F1
#
_entry.id   AF-A0A379EYX7-F1
#
_cell.length_a   1.000
_cell.length_b   1.000
_cell.length_c   1.000
_cell.angle_alpha   90.00
_cell.angle_beta   90.00
_cell.angle_gamma   90.00
#
_symmetry.space_group_name_H-M   'P 1'
#
loop_
_entity.id
_entity.type
_entity.pdbx_description
1 polymer ?
#
loop_
_entity_poly.entity_id
_entity_poly.type
_entity_poly.pdbx_seq_one_letter_code
_entity_poly.pdbx_strand_id
1 'polypeptide(L)'
;MEIETILKENGLSEARILSASDEIEIPETWSFLLTEENKDKKKSLVIERWSDFSTLLPKTLNILEELLEDVLLVFHQQQIKMVYLLLVDEEYVLYVGNMPTTDSQLAILPDKLQHFYKHLHNGWFENISGGLGLLPIEKVRFLSQSEWGLPQEILQSTNLNQTYYVLHNGGNGFLCINIEDKENPKALIWWTNDAPKMDIDFWSYLDSWIEIGLSY
;
A
#
# COMPACT_ATOMS: atom_id res chain seq x y z
N MET A 1 -8.35 -14.82 19.79
CA MET A 1 -7.68 -13.60 20.26
C MET A 1 -8.67 -12.45 20.13
N GLU A 2 -8.75 -11.54 21.09
CA GLU A 2 -9.65 -10.38 21.00
C GLU A 2 -9.11 -9.41 19.93
N ILE A 3 -10.01 -8.84 19.13
CA ILE A 3 -9.66 -7.95 18.01
C ILE A 3 -8.82 -6.75 18.47
N GLU A 4 -9.10 -6.22 19.65
CA GLU A 4 -8.35 -5.10 20.24
C GLU A 4 -6.88 -5.45 20.49
N THR A 5 -6.60 -6.69 20.89
CA THR A 5 -5.23 -7.20 21.06
C THR A 5 -4.50 -7.28 19.73
N ILE A 6 -5.16 -7.84 18.69
CA ILE A 6 -4.59 -7.92 17.33
C ILE A 6 -4.21 -6.54 16.82
N LEU A 7 -5.13 -5.57 16.92
CA LEU A 7 -4.90 -4.19 16.48
C LEU A 7 -3.73 -3.57 17.23
N LYS A 8 -3.68 -3.71 18.55
CA LYS A 8 -2.61 -3.15 19.38
C LYS A 8 -1.24 -3.74 19.06
N GLU A 9 -1.13 -5.06 18.95
CA GLU A 9 0.13 -5.76 18.63
C GLU A 9 0.67 -5.39 17.25
N ASN A 10 -0.23 -5.05 16.33
CA ASN A 10 0.11 -4.61 14.99
C ASN A 10 0.23 -3.08 14.84
N GLY A 11 0.41 -2.32 15.93
CA GLY A 11 0.70 -0.88 15.86
C GLY A 11 -0.52 0.03 15.64
N LEU A 12 -1.74 -0.49 15.85
CA LEU A 12 -3.00 0.26 15.88
C LEU A 12 -3.53 0.40 17.32
N SER A 13 -2.63 0.73 18.26
CA SER A 13 -3.03 1.03 19.64
C SER A 13 -4.01 2.19 19.67
N GLU A 14 -5.07 2.10 20.49
CA GLU A 14 -6.12 3.12 20.60
C GLU A 14 -6.98 3.29 19.34
N ALA A 15 -6.83 2.40 18.33
CA ALA A 15 -7.75 2.37 17.22
C ALA A 15 -9.15 2.00 17.68
N ARG A 16 -10.13 2.76 17.22
CA ARG A 16 -11.55 2.50 17.49
C ARG A 16 -12.20 1.90 16.26
N ILE A 17 -12.78 0.71 16.41
CA ILE A 17 -13.56 0.09 15.33
C ILE A 17 -14.83 0.92 15.10
N LEU A 18 -15.11 1.21 13.83
CA LEU A 18 -16.27 1.96 13.39
C LEU A 18 -17.46 1.05 13.12
N SER A 19 -18.65 1.61 13.26
CA SER A 19 -19.94 0.94 13.15
C SER A 19 -20.96 1.81 12.42
N ALA A 20 -22.11 1.26 12.05
CA ALA A 20 -23.20 2.03 11.43
C ALA A 20 -23.75 3.17 12.31
N SER A 21 -23.52 3.15 13.63
CA SER A 21 -23.95 4.23 14.54
C SER A 21 -22.99 5.42 14.58
N ASP A 22 -21.83 5.32 13.95
CA ASP A 22 -20.87 6.41 13.89
C ASP A 22 -21.29 7.46 12.85
N GLU A 23 -21.50 8.70 13.30
CA GLU A 23 -21.72 9.86 12.41
C GLU A 23 -20.38 10.33 11.83
N ILE A 24 -19.87 9.61 10.83
CA ILE A 24 -18.59 9.89 10.21
C ILE A 24 -18.68 9.83 8.69
N GLU A 25 -17.96 10.73 8.02
CA GLU A 25 -17.91 10.78 6.56
C GLU A 25 -16.90 9.75 6.04
N ILE A 26 -17.38 8.80 5.24
CA ILE A 26 -16.55 7.81 4.53
C ILE A 26 -16.91 7.80 3.06
N PRO A 27 -16.00 7.34 2.18
CA PRO A 27 -16.33 7.08 0.79
C PRO A 27 -17.56 6.16 0.70
N GLU A 28 -18.48 6.45 -0.21
CA GLU A 28 -19.64 5.59 -0.49
C GLU A 28 -19.21 4.15 -0.76
N THR A 29 -18.05 4.02 -1.42
CA THR A 29 -17.38 2.76 -1.72
C THR A 29 -17.04 1.93 -0.49
N TRP A 30 -16.97 2.51 0.70
CA TRP A 30 -16.64 1.81 1.96
C TRP A 30 -17.86 1.58 2.86
N SER A 31 -19.02 2.18 2.54
CA SER A 31 -20.22 2.16 3.37
C SER A 31 -20.73 0.76 3.74
N PHE A 32 -20.54 -0.22 2.85
CA PHE A 32 -20.91 -1.60 3.10
C PHE A 32 -20.15 -2.22 4.29
N LEU A 33 -18.95 -1.73 4.62
CA LEU A 33 -18.17 -2.23 5.77
C LEU A 33 -18.84 -1.93 7.11
N LEU A 34 -19.67 -0.89 7.18
CA LEU A 34 -20.43 -0.53 8.38
C LEU A 34 -21.77 -1.25 8.49
N THR A 35 -22.32 -1.73 7.37
CA THR A 35 -23.71 -2.21 7.26
C THR A 35 -23.82 -3.71 6.98
N GLU A 36 -22.80 -4.32 6.37
CA GLU A 36 -22.78 -5.75 6.09
C GLU A 36 -22.25 -6.54 7.29
N GLU A 37 -23.14 -7.30 7.92
CA GLU A 37 -22.83 -8.16 9.06
C GLU A 37 -22.22 -9.51 8.64
N ASN A 38 -22.47 -9.97 7.41
CA ASN A 38 -21.89 -11.22 6.92
C ASN A 38 -20.42 -11.03 6.52
N LYS A 39 -19.53 -11.61 7.31
CA LYS A 39 -18.07 -11.57 7.14
C LYS A 39 -17.61 -12.04 5.74
N ASP A 40 -18.15 -13.13 5.21
CA ASP A 40 -17.75 -13.65 3.90
C ASP A 40 -18.22 -12.76 2.74
N LYS A 41 -19.43 -12.20 2.85
CA LYS A 41 -19.93 -11.23 1.87
C LYS A 41 -19.12 -9.94 1.92
N LYS A 42 -18.74 -9.47 3.12
CA LYS A 42 -17.87 -8.31 3.31
C LYS A 42 -16.53 -8.51 2.61
N LYS A 43 -15.86 -9.64 2.84
CA LYS A 43 -14.60 -9.99 2.15
C LYS A 43 -14.76 -10.01 0.63
N SER A 44 -15.80 -10.69 0.13
CA SER A 44 -16.06 -10.80 -1.31
C SER A 44 -16.23 -9.41 -1.95
N LEU A 45 -16.98 -8.51 -1.30
CA LEU A 45 -17.16 -7.13 -1.75
C LEU A 45 -15.87 -6.31 -1.70
N VAL A 46 -14.97 -6.56 -0.76
CA VAL A 46 -13.65 -5.92 -0.74
C VAL A 46 -12.79 -6.43 -1.89
N ILE A 47 -12.68 -7.75 -2.05
CA ILE A 47 -11.89 -8.40 -3.11
C ILE A 47 -12.37 -7.98 -4.50
N GLU A 48 -13.69 -7.87 -4.72
CA GLU A 48 -14.26 -7.38 -5.99
C GLU A 48 -13.73 -6.00 -6.38
N ARG A 49 -13.43 -5.12 -5.41
CA ARG A 49 -12.89 -3.78 -5.69
C ARG A 49 -11.45 -3.81 -6.20
N TRP A 50 -10.73 -4.89 -5.95
CA TRP A 50 -9.38 -5.10 -6.48
C TRP A 50 -9.40 -5.60 -7.94
N SER A 51 -10.57 -5.91 -8.50
CA SER A 51 -10.71 -6.48 -9.86
C SER A 51 -10.04 -5.64 -10.96
N ASP A 52 -10.08 -4.31 -10.86
CA ASP A 52 -9.41 -3.38 -11.78
C ASP A 52 -7.88 -3.57 -11.85
N PHE A 53 -7.31 -4.20 -10.81
CA PHE A 53 -5.88 -4.48 -10.66
C PHE A 53 -5.56 -5.96 -10.75
N SER A 54 -6.54 -6.84 -10.95
CA SER A 54 -6.34 -8.31 -10.98
C SER A 54 -5.26 -8.78 -11.96
N THR A 55 -5.11 -8.11 -13.11
CA THR A 55 -4.07 -8.42 -14.09
C THR A 55 -2.69 -7.85 -13.73
N LEU A 56 -2.64 -6.83 -12.88
CA LEU A 56 -1.42 -6.13 -12.48
C LEU A 56 -0.87 -6.67 -11.15
N LEU A 57 -1.76 -7.14 -10.26
CA LEU A 57 -1.47 -7.63 -8.93
C LEU A 57 -2.09 -9.03 -8.69
N PRO A 58 -1.89 -10.02 -9.58
CA PRO A 58 -2.53 -11.32 -9.46
C PRO A 58 -2.14 -12.07 -8.18
N LYS A 59 -0.89 -11.95 -7.71
CA LYS A 59 -0.44 -12.64 -6.49
C LYS A 59 -1.07 -12.01 -5.25
N THR A 60 -1.12 -10.68 -5.20
CA THR A 60 -1.79 -9.94 -4.13
C THR A 60 -3.27 -10.33 -4.06
N LEU A 61 -3.95 -10.44 -5.20
CA LEU A 61 -5.34 -10.86 -5.23
C LEU A 61 -5.53 -12.29 -4.70
N ASN A 62 -4.68 -13.23 -5.12
CA ASN A 62 -4.71 -14.60 -4.60
C ASN A 62 -4.51 -14.62 -3.07
N ILE A 63 -3.58 -13.81 -2.56
CA ILE A 63 -3.34 -13.70 -1.11
C ILE A 63 -4.57 -13.15 -0.38
N LEU A 64 -5.25 -12.15 -0.94
CA LEU A 64 -6.49 -11.64 -0.36
C LEU A 64 -7.61 -12.70 -0.40
N GLU A 65 -7.67 -13.52 -1.44
CA GLU A 65 -8.65 -14.62 -1.53
C GLU A 65 -8.37 -15.75 -0.53
N GLU A 66 -7.09 -16.06 -0.28
CA GLU A 66 -6.67 -17.17 0.57
C GLU A 66 -6.57 -16.81 2.06
N LEU A 67 -6.01 -15.64 2.38
CA LEU A 67 -5.56 -15.29 3.74
C LEU A 67 -6.42 -14.21 4.41
N LEU A 68 -7.30 -13.53 3.69
CA LEU A 68 -8.14 -12.48 4.28
C LEU A 68 -9.18 -13.10 5.20
N GLU A 69 -8.98 -12.86 6.49
CA GLU A 69 -9.91 -13.25 7.52
C GLU A 69 -11.02 -12.23 7.64
N ASP A 70 -10.73 -10.95 7.84
CA ASP A 70 -11.76 -9.91 8.01
C ASP A 70 -11.30 -8.55 7.48
N VAL A 71 -12.25 -7.63 7.35
CA VAL A 71 -11.99 -6.22 7.00
C VAL A 71 -12.79 -5.31 7.92
N LEU A 72 -12.09 -4.36 8.54
CA LEU A 72 -12.66 -3.42 9.50
C LEU A 72 -12.41 -1.98 9.06
N LEU A 73 -13.34 -1.09 9.38
CA LEU A 73 -13.06 0.33 9.40
C LEU A 73 -12.64 0.73 10.82
N VAL A 74 -11.53 1.44 10.93
CA VAL A 74 -11.05 1.96 12.21
C VAL A 74 -10.77 3.45 12.11
N PHE A 75 -11.03 4.15 13.21
CA PHE A 75 -10.55 5.50 13.43
C PHE A 75 -9.30 5.44 14.30
N HIS A 76 -8.17 5.90 13.76
CA HIS A 76 -6.87 5.88 14.43
C HIS A 76 -6.06 7.10 13.99
N GLN A 77 -5.46 7.81 14.96
CA GLN A 77 -4.64 9.01 14.69
C GLN A 77 -5.34 10.06 13.80
N GLN A 78 -6.61 10.34 14.09
CA GLN A 78 -7.44 11.31 13.33
C GLN A 78 -7.71 10.92 11.87
N GLN A 79 -7.49 9.65 11.52
CA GLN A 79 -7.73 9.13 10.18
C GLN A 79 -8.63 7.90 10.20
N ILE A 80 -9.47 7.78 9.18
CA ILE A 80 -10.23 6.56 8.91
C ILE A 80 -9.39 5.65 8.02
N LYS A 81 -9.30 4.39 8.42
CA LYS A 81 -8.47 3.37 7.79
C LYS A 81 -9.30 2.12 7.57
N MET A 82 -9.15 1.51 6.40
CA MET A 82 -9.61 0.14 6.15
C MET A 82 -8.48 -0.80 6.54
N VAL A 83 -8.74 -1.66 7.54
CA VAL A 83 -7.78 -2.64 8.05
C VAL A 83 -8.14 -4.00 7.48
N TYR A 84 -7.19 -4.60 6.78
CA TYR A 84 -7.23 -5.95 6.26
C TYR A 84 -6.58 -6.86 7.31
N LEU A 85 -7.34 -7.82 7.83
CA LEU A 85 -6.84 -8.83 8.75
C LEU A 85 -6.45 -10.06 7.94
N LEU A 86 -5.15 -10.26 7.74
CA LEU A 86 -4.61 -11.43 7.06
C LEU A 86 -4.10 -12.43 8.10
N LEU A 87 -4.51 -13.69 7.99
CA LEU A 87 -4.02 -14.76 8.87
C LEU A 87 -2.90 -15.53 8.13
N VAL A 88 -1.67 -15.38 8.60
CA VAL A 88 -0.46 -15.98 8.04
C VAL A 88 0.20 -16.81 9.14
N ASP A 89 0.37 -18.12 8.92
CA ASP A 89 1.03 -19.03 9.88
C ASP A 89 0.56 -18.88 11.34
N GLU A 90 -0.77 -18.81 11.52
CA GLU A 90 -1.46 -18.63 12.82
C GLU A 90 -1.32 -17.23 13.46
N GLU A 91 -0.61 -16.31 12.82
CA GLU A 91 -0.45 -14.92 13.24
C GLU A 91 -1.23 -13.94 12.35
N TYR A 92 -1.67 -12.82 12.94
CA TYR A 92 -2.36 -11.78 12.19
C TYR A 92 -1.38 -10.71 11.71
N VAL A 93 -1.32 -10.52 10.39
CA VAL A 93 -0.64 -9.41 9.73
C VAL A 93 -1.68 -8.40 9.26
N LEU A 94 -1.48 -7.13 9.61
CA LEU A 94 -2.42 -6.07 9.24
C LEU A 94 -1.91 -5.23 8.10
N TYR A 95 -2.68 -5.19 7.01
CA TYR A 95 -2.53 -4.17 5.97
C TYR A 95 -3.56 -3.08 6.15
N VAL A 96 -3.15 -1.85 5.86
CA VAL A 96 -4.00 -0.66 5.98
C VAL A 96 -4.12 0.04 4.64
N GLY A 97 -5.37 0.20 4.19
CA GLY A 97 -5.72 1.11 3.12
C GLY A 97 -6.28 2.42 3.69
N ASN A 98 -5.69 3.57 3.33
CA ASN A 98 -6.30 4.85 3.68
C ASN A 98 -7.41 5.21 2.68
N MET A 99 -8.25 6.19 3.06
CA MET A 99 -9.32 6.68 2.18
C MET A 99 -8.75 7.14 0.83
N PRO A 100 -9.42 6.84 -0.30
CA PRO A 100 -9.00 7.35 -1.60
C PRO A 100 -8.86 8.87 -1.60
N THR A 101 -7.97 9.38 -2.44
CA THR A 101 -7.63 10.81 -2.48
C THR A 101 -7.64 11.36 -3.90
N THR A 102 -7.89 12.66 -4.01
CA THR A 102 -7.76 13.43 -5.25
C THR A 102 -6.65 14.48 -5.13
N ASP A 103 -5.66 14.24 -4.27
CA ASP A 103 -4.53 15.16 -4.09
C ASP A 103 -3.85 15.48 -5.44
N SER A 104 -3.51 16.76 -5.63
CA SER A 104 -2.81 17.23 -6.82
C SER A 104 -1.47 16.54 -7.09
N GLN A 105 -0.80 16.01 -6.05
CA GLN A 105 0.45 15.27 -6.16
C GLN A 105 0.29 13.99 -7.00
N LEU A 106 -0.92 13.44 -7.11
CA LEU A 106 -1.18 12.29 -7.97
C LEU A 106 -0.84 12.55 -9.44
N ALA A 107 -0.81 13.81 -9.89
CA ALA A 107 -0.50 14.15 -11.27
C ALA A 107 0.92 13.71 -11.72
N ILE A 108 1.83 13.39 -10.80
CA ILE A 108 3.16 12.87 -11.13
C ILE A 108 3.17 11.36 -11.38
N LEU A 109 2.10 10.66 -10.97
CA LEU A 109 2.01 9.21 -11.05
C LEU A 109 1.51 8.75 -12.43
N PRO A 110 1.95 7.59 -12.92
CA PRO A 110 1.32 6.92 -14.05
C PRO A 110 -0.17 6.67 -13.85
N ASP A 111 -0.96 6.67 -14.93
CA ASP A 111 -2.43 6.61 -14.89
C ASP A 111 -3.00 5.48 -14.03
N LYS A 112 -2.41 4.28 -14.12
CA LYS A 112 -2.88 3.13 -13.33
C LYS A 112 -2.64 3.29 -11.84
N LEU A 113 -1.55 3.95 -11.44
CA LEU A 113 -1.35 4.31 -10.03
C LEU A 113 -2.33 5.41 -9.62
N GLN A 114 -2.54 6.45 -10.43
CA GLN A 114 -3.56 7.45 -10.12
C GLN A 114 -4.94 6.82 -9.91
N HIS A 115 -5.31 5.84 -10.74
CA HIS A 115 -6.55 5.09 -10.59
C HIS A 115 -6.62 4.38 -9.23
N PHE A 116 -5.53 3.74 -8.81
CA PHE A 116 -5.42 3.10 -7.49
C PHE A 116 -5.69 4.09 -6.35
N TYR A 117 -4.99 5.22 -6.36
CA TYR A 117 -5.11 6.24 -5.30
C TYR A 117 -6.48 6.92 -5.25
N LYS A 118 -7.14 7.10 -6.41
CA LYS A 118 -8.45 7.77 -6.51
C LYS A 118 -9.63 6.86 -6.21
N HIS A 119 -9.51 5.56 -6.46
CA HIS A 119 -10.67 4.66 -6.46
C HIS A 119 -10.56 3.49 -5.49
N LEU A 120 -9.35 3.07 -5.12
CA LEU A 120 -9.14 1.96 -4.21
C LEU A 120 -8.66 2.44 -2.84
N HIS A 121 -7.43 2.96 -2.74
CA HIS A 121 -6.83 3.40 -1.48
C HIS A 121 -5.75 4.47 -1.67
N ASN A 122 -5.67 5.45 -0.75
CA ASN A 122 -4.48 6.30 -0.65
C ASN A 122 -3.32 5.56 0.04
N GLY A 123 -2.68 4.69 -0.74
CA GLY A 123 -1.72 3.72 -0.24
C GLY A 123 -2.39 2.51 0.41
N TRP A 124 -1.72 1.36 0.31
CA TRP A 124 -2.10 0.10 0.94
C TRP A 124 -0.82 -0.63 1.32
N PHE A 125 -0.54 -0.73 2.62
CA PHE A 125 0.77 -1.11 3.15
C PHE A 125 0.65 -1.87 4.48
N GLU A 126 1.68 -2.63 4.82
CA GLU A 126 1.78 -3.36 6.09
C GLU A 126 1.94 -2.35 7.25
N ASN A 127 1.14 -2.49 8.30
CA ASN A 127 0.96 -1.42 9.28
C ASN A 127 2.17 -1.18 10.20
N ILE A 128 2.92 -2.22 10.58
CA ILE A 128 4.05 -2.11 11.52
C ILE A 128 5.23 -1.39 10.86
N SER A 129 5.65 -1.86 9.69
CA SER A 129 6.77 -1.29 8.94
C SER A 129 6.39 -0.06 8.13
N GLY A 130 5.12 0.04 7.72
CA GLY A 130 4.66 1.03 6.74
C GLY A 130 5.03 0.69 5.29
N GLY A 131 5.59 -0.49 5.04
CA GLY A 131 6.15 -0.91 3.76
C GLY A 131 5.38 -2.06 3.10
N LEU A 132 6.08 -2.78 2.21
CA LEU A 132 5.58 -3.98 1.52
C LEU A 132 4.24 -3.75 0.81
N GLY A 133 4.01 -2.51 0.37
CA GLY A 133 2.80 -2.07 -0.31
C GLY A 133 2.95 -0.61 -0.72
N LEU A 134 1.94 -0.08 -1.42
CA LEU A 134 1.96 1.29 -1.91
C LEU A 134 1.87 2.27 -0.73
N LEU A 135 2.80 3.21 -0.68
CA LEU A 135 2.81 4.27 0.32
C LEU A 135 1.64 5.23 0.12
N PRO A 136 1.14 5.89 1.17
CA PRO A 136 0.28 7.07 1.03
C PRO A 136 0.97 8.13 0.18
N ILE A 137 0.21 8.88 -0.62
CA ILE A 137 0.76 9.90 -1.51
C ILE A 137 1.58 10.95 -0.75
N GLU A 138 1.19 11.24 0.50
CA GLU A 138 1.89 12.18 1.36
C GLU A 138 3.28 11.70 1.78
N LYS A 139 3.60 10.42 1.59
CA LYS A 139 4.92 9.81 1.85
C LYS A 139 5.72 9.54 0.58
N VAL A 140 5.17 9.75 -0.61
CA VAL A 140 5.92 9.68 -1.87
C VAL A 140 6.90 10.85 -1.93
N ARG A 141 8.17 10.54 -2.18
CA ARG A 141 9.26 11.52 -2.18
C ARG A 141 10.25 11.22 -3.31
N PHE A 142 10.80 12.29 -3.88
CA PHE A 142 11.94 12.18 -4.78
C PHE A 142 13.16 11.69 -4.00
N LEU A 143 14.01 10.89 -4.66
CA LEU A 143 15.24 10.37 -4.07
C LEU A 143 16.18 11.51 -3.66
N SER A 144 16.13 12.67 -4.32
CA SER A 144 16.94 13.83 -3.95
C SER A 144 16.54 14.46 -2.61
N GLN A 145 15.38 14.10 -2.04
CA GLN A 145 14.93 14.57 -0.73
C GLN A 145 15.49 13.75 0.44
N SER A 146 16.39 12.81 0.17
CA SER A 146 17.02 11.95 1.18
C SER A 146 18.53 11.84 0.94
N GLU A 147 19.29 11.71 2.02
CA GLU A 147 20.73 11.43 1.96
C GLU A 147 20.95 9.91 2.03
N TRP A 148 21.49 9.33 0.96
CA TRP A 148 21.60 7.87 0.82
C TRP A 148 22.92 7.28 1.31
N GLY A 149 23.95 8.10 1.53
CA GLY A 149 25.28 7.63 1.93
C GLY A 149 25.98 6.73 0.89
N LEU A 150 25.55 6.76 -0.37
CA LEU A 150 26.08 5.92 -1.45
C LEU A 150 27.25 6.60 -2.19
N PRO A 151 28.16 5.80 -2.79
CA PRO A 151 29.19 6.32 -3.70
C PRO A 151 28.61 7.21 -4.79
N GLN A 152 29.35 8.26 -5.17
CA GLN A 152 28.91 9.23 -6.17
C GLN A 152 28.53 8.59 -7.51
N GLU A 153 29.23 7.53 -7.91
CA GLU A 153 28.93 6.76 -9.12
C GLU A 153 27.52 6.15 -9.11
N ILE A 154 27.08 5.66 -7.95
CA ILE A 154 25.72 5.13 -7.77
C ILE A 154 24.71 6.28 -7.73
N LEU A 155 25.01 7.38 -7.04
CA LEU A 155 24.14 8.57 -7.00
C LEU A 155 23.91 9.20 -8.39
N GLN A 156 24.85 9.00 -9.32
CA GLN A 156 24.78 9.49 -10.70
C GLN A 156 24.15 8.49 -11.69
N SER A 157 23.79 7.29 -11.24
CA SER A 157 23.18 6.26 -12.10
C SER A 157 21.75 6.59 -12.55
N THR A 158 21.08 7.52 -11.88
CA THR A 158 19.75 8.02 -12.24
C THR A 158 19.57 9.47 -11.79
N ASN A 159 18.62 10.18 -12.39
CA ASN A 159 18.28 11.54 -11.99
C ASN A 159 17.42 11.53 -10.72
N LEU A 160 18.04 11.75 -9.55
CA LEU A 160 17.37 11.70 -8.24
C LEU A 160 16.25 12.73 -8.07
N ASN A 161 16.29 13.85 -8.81
CA ASN A 161 15.24 14.88 -8.79
C ASN A 161 14.03 14.53 -9.67
N GLN A 162 14.18 13.52 -10.53
CA GLN A 162 13.12 13.01 -11.40
C GLN A 162 12.77 11.57 -11.04
N THR A 163 13.30 11.03 -9.93
CA THR A 163 13.02 9.68 -9.47
C THR A 163 12.39 9.73 -8.09
N TYR A 164 11.21 9.16 -7.91
CA TYR A 164 10.54 9.06 -6.61
C TYR A 164 10.23 7.62 -6.27
N TYR A 165 10.16 7.30 -4.98
CA TYR A 165 9.74 5.98 -4.51
C TYR A 165 8.27 5.97 -4.11
N VAL A 166 7.59 4.86 -4.39
CA VAL A 166 6.18 4.63 -4.04
C VAL A 166 6.00 3.47 -3.06
N LEU A 167 7.07 2.74 -2.78
CA LEU A 167 7.11 1.63 -1.83
C LEU A 167 8.53 1.45 -1.28
N HIS A 168 8.64 1.04 -0.02
CA HIS A 168 9.85 0.41 0.53
C HIS A 168 9.56 -1.02 0.99
N ASN A 169 10.52 -1.94 0.86
CA ASN A 169 10.33 -3.35 1.18
C ASN A 169 10.60 -3.71 2.65
N GLY A 170 10.73 -2.71 3.53
CA GLY A 170 11.08 -2.91 4.94
C GLY A 170 12.56 -3.19 5.21
N GLY A 171 13.36 -3.38 4.15
CA GLY A 171 14.81 -3.48 4.20
C GLY A 171 15.47 -2.33 3.44
N ASN A 172 16.39 -2.68 2.55
CA ASN A 172 17.24 -1.71 1.83
C ASN A 172 16.68 -1.28 0.46
N GLY A 173 15.48 -1.77 0.08
CA GLY A 173 14.95 -1.63 -1.29
C GLY A 173 13.74 -0.70 -1.39
N PHE A 174 13.77 0.17 -2.40
CA PHE A 174 12.70 1.10 -2.74
C PHE A 174 12.27 0.91 -4.18
N LEU A 175 10.97 0.70 -4.41
CA LEU A 175 10.40 0.63 -5.75
C LEU A 175 10.13 2.05 -6.24
N CYS A 176 10.80 2.42 -7.32
CA CYS A 176 10.87 3.80 -7.80
C CYS A 176 10.36 3.95 -9.22
N ILE A 177 9.95 5.18 -9.53
CA ILE A 177 9.56 5.61 -10.88
C ILE A 177 10.40 6.84 -11.22
N ASN A 178 11.09 6.77 -12.36
CA ASN A 178 11.79 7.87 -12.98
C ASN A 178 10.91 8.49 -14.07
N ILE A 179 10.71 9.81 -13.99
CA ILE A 179 9.85 10.60 -14.87
C ILE A 179 10.64 11.59 -15.74
N GLU A 180 11.92 11.32 -15.99
CA GLU A 180 12.75 12.16 -16.87
C GLU A 180 12.18 12.19 -18.30
N ASP A 181 11.72 11.04 -18.81
CA ASP A 181 10.77 10.95 -19.92
C ASP A 181 9.35 10.79 -19.36
N LYS A 182 8.56 11.86 -19.42
CA LYS A 182 7.18 11.86 -18.90
C LYS A 182 6.23 10.98 -19.70
N GLU A 183 6.50 10.79 -20.99
CA GLU A 183 5.65 9.97 -21.86
C GLU A 183 5.94 8.48 -21.62
N ASN A 184 7.17 8.14 -21.23
CA ASN A 184 7.60 6.78 -20.95
C ASN A 184 8.36 6.69 -19.61
N PRO A 185 7.66 6.85 -18.46
CA PRO A 185 8.30 6.74 -17.17
C PRO A 185 8.86 5.33 -16.96
N LYS A 186 10.05 5.25 -16.34
CA LYS A 186 10.78 3.99 -16.15
C LYS A 186 10.76 3.59 -14.69
N ALA A 187 10.54 2.31 -14.42
CA ALA A 187 10.65 1.78 -13.06
C ALA A 187 12.06 1.25 -12.78
N LEU A 188 12.50 1.43 -11.54
CA LEU A 188 13.77 0.93 -11.03
C LEU A 188 13.65 0.57 -9.54
N ILE A 189 14.58 -0.26 -9.08
CA ILE A 189 14.77 -0.50 -7.64
C ILE A 189 15.97 0.30 -7.20
N TRP A 190 15.74 1.18 -6.23
CA TRP A 190 16.81 1.89 -5.55
C TRP A 190 17.21 1.11 -4.30
N TRP A 191 18.49 0.77 -4.21
CA TRP A 191 19.05 0.07 -3.05
C TRP A 191 19.89 1.03 -2.22
N THR A 192 19.77 0.96 -0.89
CA THR A 192 20.60 1.76 0.04
C THR A 192 22.01 1.18 0.22
N ASN A 193 22.27 0.00 -0.32
CA ASN A 193 23.50 -0.77 -0.08
C ASN A 193 24.13 -1.37 -1.35
N ASP A 194 23.57 -1.11 -2.54
CA ASP A 194 24.04 -1.66 -3.81
C ASP A 194 23.66 -0.73 -4.98
N ALA A 195 24.16 -1.04 -6.19
CA ALA A 195 23.77 -0.37 -7.41
C ALA A 195 22.28 -0.62 -7.73
N PRO A 196 21.53 0.39 -8.22
CA PRO A 196 20.11 0.24 -8.50
C PRO A 196 19.84 -0.77 -9.62
N LYS A 197 18.70 -1.44 -9.52
CA LYS A 197 18.21 -2.31 -10.60
C LYS A 197 17.33 -1.50 -11.56
N MET A 198 17.84 -1.23 -12.75
CA MET A 198 17.18 -0.39 -13.74
C MET A 198 16.20 -1.18 -14.63
N ASP A 199 15.28 -0.45 -15.28
CA ASP A 199 14.39 -0.93 -16.34
C ASP A 199 13.60 -2.21 -15.95
N ILE A 200 13.01 -2.19 -14.76
CA ILE A 200 12.20 -3.31 -14.24
C ILE A 200 10.73 -3.18 -14.66
N ASP A 201 9.99 -4.28 -14.61
CA ASP A 201 8.53 -4.24 -14.67
C ASP A 201 7.96 -3.82 -13.30
N PHE A 202 7.35 -2.64 -13.23
CA PHE A 202 6.87 -2.05 -11.99
C PHE A 202 5.88 -2.96 -11.24
N TRP A 203 4.84 -3.42 -11.95
CA TRP A 203 3.72 -4.14 -11.34
C TRP A 203 4.13 -5.54 -10.88
N SER A 204 4.94 -6.25 -11.66
CA SER A 204 5.49 -7.56 -11.26
C SER A 204 6.34 -7.48 -9.99
N TYR A 205 7.12 -6.40 -9.84
CA TYR A 205 7.93 -6.18 -8.64
C TYR A 205 7.09 -5.78 -7.43
N LEU A 206 6.12 -4.89 -7.61
CA LEU A 206 5.17 -4.54 -6.56
C LEU A 206 4.44 -5.79 -6.04
N ASP A 207 3.87 -6.57 -6.95
CA ASP A 207 3.09 -7.77 -6.62
C ASP A 207 3.95 -8.83 -5.91
N SER A 208 5.18 -9.04 -6.39
CA SER A 208 6.09 -10.02 -5.78
C SER A 208 6.62 -9.58 -4.42
N TRP A 209 6.82 -8.29 -4.18
CA TRP A 209 7.27 -7.82 -2.87
C TRP A 209 6.16 -7.84 -1.82
N ILE A 210 4.91 -7.56 -2.22
CA ILE A 210 3.73 -7.79 -1.37
C ILE A 210 3.65 -9.28 -0.98
N GLU A 211 3.75 -10.18 -1.98
CA GLU A 211 3.72 -11.63 -1.77
C GLU A 211 4.81 -12.11 -0.79
N ILE A 212 6.07 -11.69 -1.01
CA ILE A 212 7.17 -12.02 -0.11
C ILE A 212 6.87 -11.55 1.31
N GLY A 213 6.33 -10.33 1.48
CA GLY A 213 5.97 -9.77 2.78
C GLY A 213 4.93 -10.59 3.56
N LEU A 214 4.17 -11.45 2.88
CA LEU A 214 3.07 -12.23 3.44
C LEU A 214 3.29 -13.75 3.37
N SER A 215 4.45 -14.20 2.91
CA SER A 215 4.80 -15.63 2.74
C SER A 215 5.87 -16.11 3.73
N TYR A 216 5.96 -15.51 4.92
CA TYR A 216 7.01 -15.77 5.90
C TYR A 216 6.60 -16.75 6.99
#